data_AF-A0A0R1SIN1-F1
#
_entry.id   AF-A0A0R1SIN1-F1
#
_cell.length_a   1.000
_cell.length_b   1.000
_cell.length_c   1.000
_cell.angle_alpha   90.00
_cell.angle_beta   90.00
_cell.angle_gamma   90.00
#
_symmetry.space_group_name_H-M   'P 1'
#
loop_
_entity.id
_entity.type
_entity.pdbx_description
1 polymer ?
#
loop_
_entity_poly.entity_id
_entity_poly.type
_entity_poly.pdbx_seq_one_letter_code
_entity_poly.pdbx_strand_id
1 'polypeptide(L)'
;MKTKYRYIILSNFILAGLSVGMMQNNAKADTTQADQSDQTAQVQATQVATQQATTDADISAQNTATTQAASETEDQWNPVQVNDPETTTPDTSTGSTGTTGSDVQVSQGEETPITNGLVTVGDSLAPLYDHNGTQLTVSLQANTGWYTDRQLAGQAGESYYRVSTDAYVSSSYATLSYGHDENGTVRVKGWGAKTYTRSNGGFADSGAANLGANTSWQYSKTDSETGLNYWQVGNNLWINSNDATTAPAYSNPAGYLQISNTQIQPDTSLASPGYNLYNGVEGIKVYLVRQYFGFSNSHTIYDGNVANAVRNFQSRNGLNPTGITDQATWEAMGFSSADWTGIDSYVAPLRTNENSTRSDHVEAMIAQAMEYRGQPWVSGAASSPAYGLDCSGLVTQAMYASGVSPLPVSAIQHAQPGHEWNSRDMWADWRMPHVSSADRQRGYLVFFTDPSTGIIWHVGILLDANTMIDSWPGVVGVSSIYAGKGNIAGFARVFA
;
A
#
# COMPACT_ATOMS: atom_id res chain seq x y z
N MET A 1 6.61 30.96 -47.28
CA MET A 1 5.47 30.16 -47.81
C MET A 1 4.59 29.70 -46.65
N LYS A 2 3.27 29.62 -46.82
CA LYS A 2 2.34 29.22 -45.75
C LYS A 2 2.21 27.69 -45.69
N THR A 3 2.60 27.07 -44.59
CA THR A 3 2.31 25.64 -44.32
C THR A 3 1.14 25.57 -43.34
N LYS A 4 0.01 25.01 -43.78
CA LYS A 4 -1.20 24.87 -42.98
C LYS A 4 -1.14 23.60 -42.14
N TYR A 5 -1.22 23.72 -40.82
CA TYR A 5 -1.52 22.58 -39.96
C TYR A 5 -3.01 22.23 -40.06
N ARG A 6 -3.31 20.93 -40.21
CA ARG A 6 -4.68 20.39 -40.19
C ARG A 6 -4.98 19.91 -38.77
N TYR A 7 -5.98 20.50 -38.14
CA TYR A 7 -6.55 19.95 -36.91
C TYR A 7 -7.33 18.67 -37.23
N ILE A 8 -7.07 17.61 -36.48
CA ILE A 8 -7.91 16.40 -36.46
C ILE A 8 -8.65 16.41 -35.13
N ILE A 9 -9.98 16.51 -35.20
CA ILE A 9 -10.86 16.37 -34.04
C ILE A 9 -11.15 14.87 -33.88
N LEU A 10 -10.72 14.29 -32.77
CA LEU A 10 -11.11 12.95 -32.37
C LEU A 10 -12.33 13.04 -31.45
N SER A 11 -13.49 12.66 -31.98
CA SER A 11 -14.74 12.57 -31.23
C SER A 11 -14.75 11.32 -30.34
N ASN A 12 -15.14 11.48 -29.07
CA ASN A 12 -15.34 10.36 -28.16
C ASN A 12 -16.49 9.46 -28.64
N PHE A 13 -16.18 8.20 -28.99
CA PHE A 13 -17.18 7.17 -29.22
C PHE A 13 -17.30 6.29 -27.96
N ILE A 14 -18.48 6.34 -27.33
CA ILE A 14 -18.85 5.40 -26.27
C ILE A 14 -19.21 4.08 -26.95
N LEU A 15 -18.53 2.99 -26.57
CA LEU A 15 -18.86 1.64 -27.04
C LEU A 15 -19.27 0.75 -25.86
N ALA A 16 -20.59 0.63 -25.65
CA ALA A 16 -21.15 -0.32 -24.71
C ALA A 16 -21.15 -1.73 -25.33
N GLY A 17 -20.28 -2.61 -24.82
CA GLY A 17 -20.21 -4.01 -25.24
C GLY A 17 -21.02 -4.93 -24.33
N LEU A 18 -22.24 -5.29 -24.74
CA LEU A 18 -23.00 -6.41 -24.16
C LEU A 18 -22.39 -7.74 -24.64
N SER A 19 -21.94 -8.58 -23.70
CA SER A 19 -21.59 -9.98 -23.97
C SER A 19 -22.48 -10.94 -23.16
N VAL A 20 -23.62 -11.31 -23.75
CA VAL A 20 -24.46 -12.41 -23.26
C VAL A 20 -23.83 -13.73 -23.72
N GLY A 21 -23.18 -14.45 -22.80
CA GLY A 21 -22.65 -15.79 -23.01
C GLY A 21 -23.49 -16.84 -22.27
N MET A 22 -24.24 -17.67 -23.00
CA MET A 22 -25.01 -18.76 -22.41
C MET A 22 -24.07 -19.88 -21.93
N MET A 23 -24.22 -20.34 -20.69
CA MET A 23 -23.77 -21.67 -20.27
C MET A 23 -24.96 -22.45 -19.69
N GLN A 24 -25.40 -23.46 -20.44
CA GLN A 24 -26.34 -24.46 -19.96
C GLN A 24 -25.57 -25.48 -19.11
N ASN A 25 -25.77 -25.48 -17.79
CA ASN A 25 -25.38 -26.61 -16.95
C ASN A 25 -26.62 -27.44 -16.61
N ASN A 26 -26.68 -28.64 -17.19
CA ASN A 26 -27.66 -29.66 -16.83
C ASN A 26 -27.34 -30.20 -15.43
N ALA A 27 -28.07 -29.73 -14.42
CA ALA A 27 -28.05 -30.37 -13.11
C ALA A 27 -28.70 -31.76 -13.21
N LYS A 28 -27.90 -32.82 -13.10
CA LYS A 28 -28.39 -34.13 -12.68
C LYS A 28 -28.00 -34.35 -11.23
N ALA A 29 -29.01 -34.36 -10.36
CA ALA A 29 -28.87 -34.95 -9.04
C ALA A 29 -28.76 -36.46 -9.19
N ASP A 30 -27.89 -37.08 -8.39
CA ASP A 30 -28.26 -38.35 -7.77
C ASP A 30 -27.66 -38.44 -6.36
N THR A 31 -28.49 -38.81 -5.40
CA THR A 31 -28.13 -39.00 -3.99
C THR A 31 -28.19 -40.48 -3.70
N THR A 32 -27.14 -41.06 -3.12
CA THR A 32 -27.29 -42.33 -2.38
C THR A 32 -26.31 -42.43 -1.23
N GLN A 33 -26.70 -43.17 -0.21
CA GLN A 33 -26.12 -43.16 1.13
C GLN A 33 -25.06 -44.24 1.34
N ALA A 34 -24.21 -44.01 2.33
CA ALA A 34 -23.62 -44.97 3.27
C ALA A 34 -22.81 -46.17 2.72
N ASP A 35 -21.59 -46.33 3.27
CA ASP A 35 -21.47 -47.30 4.38
C ASP A 35 -20.41 -46.87 5.40
N GLN A 36 -20.55 -47.33 6.65
CA GLN A 36 -19.56 -47.15 7.71
C GLN A 36 -18.64 -48.37 7.76
N SER A 37 -17.34 -48.17 8.00
CA SER A 37 -16.54 -49.22 8.66
C SER A 37 -15.52 -48.63 9.63
N ASP A 38 -15.73 -48.95 10.89
CA ASP A 38 -14.81 -48.78 12.00
C ASP A 38 -13.51 -49.56 11.74
N GLN A 39 -12.34 -48.93 11.91
CA GLN A 39 -11.15 -49.65 12.38
C GLN A 39 -10.32 -48.80 13.36
N THR A 40 -10.28 -49.29 14.59
CA THR A 40 -9.39 -48.85 15.66
C THR A 40 -7.97 -49.38 15.43
N ALA A 41 -6.95 -48.54 15.62
CA ALA A 41 -5.55 -48.96 15.68
C ALA A 41 -4.87 -48.29 16.89
N GLN A 42 -4.10 -49.08 17.65
CA GLN A 42 -3.64 -48.71 18.99
C GLN A 42 -2.41 -47.79 19.00
N VAL A 43 -2.34 -46.99 20.06
CA VAL A 43 -1.14 -46.26 20.48
C VAL A 43 -0.03 -47.23 20.87
N GLN A 44 1.18 -47.04 20.33
CA GLN A 44 2.43 -47.52 20.94
C GLN A 44 3.34 -46.32 21.21
N ALA A 45 3.61 -46.10 22.50
CA ALA A 45 4.56 -45.10 22.96
C ALA A 45 5.97 -45.69 22.99
N THR A 46 6.97 -44.91 22.56
CA THR A 46 8.39 -45.18 22.83
C THR A 46 9.02 -43.95 23.46
N GLN A 47 9.61 -44.14 24.63
CA GLN A 47 10.34 -43.12 25.37
C GLN A 47 11.70 -42.85 24.72
N VAL A 48 12.13 -41.59 24.65
CA VAL A 48 13.56 -41.22 24.63
C VAL A 48 13.77 -40.06 25.61
N ALA A 49 14.90 -40.09 26.31
CA ALA A 49 15.14 -39.33 27.52
C ALA A 49 15.48 -37.85 27.30
N THR A 50 15.28 -37.08 28.37
CA THR A 50 15.79 -35.73 28.58
C THR A 50 17.33 -35.70 28.65
N GLN A 51 17.93 -34.66 28.09
CA GLN A 51 19.14 -34.05 28.66
C GLN A 51 18.97 -32.54 28.72
N GLN A 52 19.31 -31.98 29.87
CA GLN A 52 19.24 -30.57 30.20
C GLN A 52 20.64 -30.15 30.64
N ALA A 53 21.18 -29.09 30.04
CA ALA A 53 22.43 -28.48 30.48
C ALA A 53 22.27 -26.95 30.44
N THR A 54 22.20 -26.36 31.62
CA THR A 54 22.66 -24.99 31.87
C THR A 54 24.21 -25.03 31.95
N THR A 55 24.99 -23.95 31.94
CA THR A 55 24.73 -22.54 32.32
C THR A 55 25.82 -21.63 31.71
N ASP A 56 25.59 -20.32 31.86
CA ASP A 56 26.56 -19.23 32.02
C ASP A 56 26.76 -18.23 30.88
N ALA A 57 27.18 -17.04 31.31
CA ALA A 57 26.76 -15.76 30.76
C ALA A 57 27.93 -14.79 30.54
N ASP A 58 27.54 -13.59 30.08
CA ASP A 58 28.27 -12.32 30.14
C ASP A 58 29.34 -12.06 29.06
N ILE A 59 29.10 -11.01 28.28
CA ILE A 59 29.95 -9.81 28.23
C ILE A 59 29.07 -8.64 27.79
N SER A 60 29.18 -7.53 28.52
CA SER A 60 28.49 -6.27 28.25
C SER A 60 29.49 -5.13 28.03
N ALA A 61 29.17 -4.22 27.11
CA ALA A 61 29.78 -2.89 26.96
C ALA A 61 28.78 -2.02 26.16
N GLN A 62 27.96 -1.19 26.81
CA GLN A 62 28.28 0.18 27.24
C GLN A 62 28.75 1.12 26.12
N ASN A 63 27.92 2.12 25.82
CA ASN A 63 28.38 3.50 25.92
C ASN A 63 27.21 4.45 26.26
N THR A 64 27.40 5.29 27.28
CA THR A 64 26.38 6.21 27.84
C THR A 64 27.02 7.57 28.02
N ALA A 65 26.45 8.63 27.43
CA ALA A 65 26.75 10.04 27.71
C ALA A 65 25.86 10.97 26.85
N THR A 66 25.37 12.14 27.27
CA THR A 66 24.95 12.61 28.60
C THR A 66 24.00 13.80 28.36
N THR A 67 22.99 14.01 29.20
CA THR A 67 22.16 15.24 29.14
C THR A 67 22.83 16.36 29.94
N GLN A 68 22.90 17.57 29.40
CA GLN A 68 23.06 18.78 30.21
C GLN A 68 22.48 20.01 29.50
N ALA A 69 21.86 20.90 30.28
CA ALA A 69 21.24 22.14 29.82
C ALA A 69 21.70 23.30 30.71
N ALA A 70 21.90 24.49 30.14
CA ALA A 70 21.90 25.79 30.80
C ALA A 70 21.86 26.92 29.74
N SER A 71 21.52 28.13 30.16
CA SER A 71 21.10 29.27 29.34
C SER A 71 22.08 30.47 29.36
N GLU A 72 21.69 31.52 28.62
CA GLU A 72 21.94 32.96 28.90
C GLU A 72 23.13 33.74 28.26
N THR A 73 22.73 34.57 27.29
CA THR A 73 22.96 36.04 27.14
C THR A 73 24.34 36.68 26.89
N GLU A 74 24.35 37.42 25.79
CA GLU A 74 24.76 38.83 25.61
C GLU A 74 26.18 39.28 25.23
N ASP A 75 26.11 40.32 24.39
CA ASP A 75 27.00 41.43 24.10
C ASP A 75 28.13 41.44 23.05
N GLN A 76 28.02 42.53 22.29
CA GLN A 76 28.74 42.95 21.09
C GLN A 76 30.17 43.41 21.38
N TRP A 77 31.01 43.42 20.34
CA TRP A 77 31.83 44.62 20.11
C TRP A 77 32.19 44.86 18.63
N ASN A 78 32.13 46.13 18.22
CA ASN A 78 32.53 46.68 16.93
C ASN A 78 33.45 47.90 17.19
N PRO A 79 34.50 48.16 16.40
CA PRO A 79 34.75 49.52 15.83
C PRO A 79 35.50 49.45 14.46
N VAL A 80 35.83 50.49 13.66
CA VAL A 80 35.86 51.98 13.67
C VAL A 80 35.34 52.43 12.26
N GLN A 81 34.51 53.44 11.98
CA GLN A 81 34.50 54.91 12.22
C GLN A 81 35.47 55.76 11.34
N VAL A 82 35.27 57.10 11.30
CA VAL A 82 35.99 58.17 10.52
C VAL A 82 35.43 58.44 9.10
N ASN A 83 35.02 59.65 8.67
CA ASN A 83 34.83 60.96 9.34
C ASN A 83 33.82 61.89 8.59
N ASP A 84 32.97 62.58 9.35
CA ASP A 84 32.53 64.00 9.33
C ASP A 84 32.26 64.88 8.07
N PRO A 85 31.47 65.99 8.22
CA PRO A 85 30.73 66.65 7.14
C PRO A 85 31.17 68.12 6.88
N GLU A 86 30.50 68.80 5.93
CA GLU A 86 30.52 70.28 5.87
C GLU A 86 29.17 70.90 5.46
N THR A 87 28.84 72.04 6.07
CA THR A 87 27.58 72.79 5.94
C THR A 87 27.80 74.15 5.29
N THR A 88 26.91 74.62 4.41
CA THR A 88 26.66 76.07 4.25
C THR A 88 25.20 76.42 3.89
N THR A 89 24.77 77.49 4.55
CA THR A 89 23.53 78.29 4.59
C THR A 89 22.81 78.69 3.28
N PRO A 90 21.53 79.16 3.38
CA PRO A 90 20.70 79.65 2.26
C PRO A 90 20.74 81.18 2.07
N ASP A 91 20.38 81.66 0.87
CA ASP A 91 19.89 83.04 0.63
C ASP A 91 18.98 83.12 -0.64
N THR A 92 18.49 84.31 -0.99
CA THR A 92 17.06 84.53 -1.31
C THR A 92 16.80 85.26 -2.63
N SER A 93 15.59 85.06 -3.20
CA SER A 93 14.69 86.06 -3.84
C SER A 93 14.28 85.93 -5.32
N THR A 94 12.95 85.93 -5.50
CA THR A 94 12.13 86.53 -6.60
C THR A 94 12.36 86.17 -8.08
N GLY A 95 11.33 85.55 -8.70
CA GLY A 95 11.14 85.49 -10.16
C GLY A 95 9.80 84.82 -10.54
N SER A 96 8.99 85.44 -11.39
CA SER A 96 7.61 85.02 -11.71
C SER A 96 7.49 84.11 -12.94
N THR A 97 6.44 83.27 -12.94
CA THR A 97 5.72 82.69 -14.11
C THR A 97 6.46 81.77 -15.09
N GLY A 98 5.93 80.55 -15.26
CA GLY A 98 6.24 79.68 -16.40
C GLY A 98 5.77 78.24 -16.20
N THR A 99 4.61 77.88 -16.77
CA THR A 99 4.06 76.52 -16.73
C THR A 99 4.86 75.59 -17.66
N THR A 100 5.38 74.48 -17.14
CA THR A 100 5.70 73.27 -17.93
C THR A 100 5.70 72.06 -17.02
N GLY A 101 5.25 70.90 -17.54
CA GLY A 101 5.08 69.69 -16.74
C GLY A 101 6.41 69.12 -16.26
N SER A 102 6.48 68.76 -14.98
CA SER A 102 7.48 67.83 -14.48
C SER A 102 6.95 66.41 -14.68
N ASP A 103 7.50 65.69 -15.65
CA ASP A 103 7.32 64.24 -15.70
C ASP A 103 7.85 63.65 -14.39
N VAL A 104 6.95 63.10 -13.59
CA VAL A 104 7.34 62.27 -12.45
C VAL A 104 7.98 61.02 -13.04
N GLN A 105 9.31 60.95 -12.98
CA GLN A 105 10.05 59.72 -13.22
C GLN A 105 9.66 58.73 -12.12
N VAL A 106 8.60 57.96 -12.39
CA VAL A 106 8.16 56.84 -11.56
C VAL A 106 9.33 55.86 -11.50
N SER A 107 9.93 55.70 -10.31
CA SER A 107 11.06 54.81 -10.13
C SER A 107 10.63 53.38 -10.48
N GLN A 108 11.28 52.82 -11.50
CA GLN A 108 11.01 51.47 -12.00
C GLN A 108 11.16 50.46 -10.87
N GLY A 109 10.16 49.59 -10.70
CA GLY A 109 10.30 48.39 -9.89
C GLY A 109 11.32 47.46 -10.55
N GLU A 110 12.17 46.81 -9.74
CA GLU A 110 13.09 45.81 -10.27
C GLU A 110 12.30 44.55 -10.65
N GLU A 111 12.48 44.07 -11.89
CA GLU A 111 11.92 42.79 -12.34
C GLU A 111 12.90 41.64 -12.03
N THR A 112 12.43 40.68 -11.25
CA THR A 112 13.15 39.44 -10.97
C THR A 112 12.53 38.27 -11.76
N PRO A 113 13.34 37.42 -12.43
CA PRO A 113 12.83 36.23 -13.09
C PRO A 113 12.22 35.22 -12.11
N ILE A 114 11.19 34.50 -12.55
CA ILE A 114 10.66 33.32 -11.89
C ILE A 114 10.74 32.12 -12.84
N THR A 115 11.35 31.03 -12.39
CA THR A 115 11.29 29.72 -13.07
C THR A 115 9.98 29.03 -12.70
N ASN A 116 9.11 28.76 -13.68
CA ASN A 116 7.89 27.95 -13.55
C ASN A 116 7.05 28.28 -12.29
N GLY A 117 6.66 29.54 -12.10
CA GLY A 117 5.81 29.95 -10.98
C GLY A 117 4.32 29.77 -11.31
N LEU A 118 3.51 29.41 -10.30
CA LEU A 118 2.06 29.37 -10.40
C LEU A 118 1.44 30.39 -9.43
N VAL A 119 0.71 31.36 -9.98
CA VAL A 119 0.00 32.42 -9.26
C VAL A 119 -1.47 32.04 -9.15
N THR A 120 -1.95 31.80 -7.93
CA THR A 120 -3.35 31.44 -7.67
C THR A 120 -4.10 32.65 -7.12
N VAL A 121 -5.10 33.11 -7.87
CA VAL A 121 -5.99 34.20 -7.45
C VAL A 121 -6.92 33.69 -6.35
N GLY A 122 -7.07 34.46 -5.27
CA GLY A 122 -7.96 34.14 -4.15
C GLY A 122 -9.47 34.28 -4.48
N ASP A 123 -10.29 34.43 -3.45
CA ASP A 123 -11.76 34.41 -3.55
C ASP A 123 -12.43 35.62 -4.22
N SER A 124 -11.65 36.55 -4.78
CA SER A 124 -12.19 37.78 -5.40
C SER A 124 -11.53 38.08 -6.76
N LEU A 125 -12.20 38.89 -7.56
CA LEU A 125 -11.67 39.38 -8.85
C LEU A 125 -10.39 40.19 -8.59
N ALA A 126 -9.28 39.78 -9.19
CA ALA A 126 -8.00 40.46 -9.03
C ALA A 126 -7.75 41.45 -10.16
N PRO A 127 -7.65 42.77 -9.89
CA PRO A 127 -7.29 43.75 -10.92
C PRO A 127 -5.86 43.51 -11.43
N LEU A 128 -5.64 43.78 -12.71
CA LEU A 128 -4.31 43.77 -13.32
C LEU A 128 -3.74 45.18 -13.44
N TYR A 129 -2.41 45.27 -13.46
CA TYR A 129 -1.64 46.50 -13.58
C TYR A 129 -0.58 46.34 -14.68
N ASP A 130 -0.19 47.42 -15.35
CA ASP A 130 0.99 47.44 -16.23
C ASP A 130 2.30 47.54 -15.41
N HIS A 131 3.46 47.46 -16.08
CA HIS A 131 4.77 47.62 -15.44
C HIS A 131 5.02 48.99 -14.77
N ASN A 132 4.18 50.00 -15.04
CA ASN A 132 4.24 51.32 -14.41
C ASN A 132 3.33 51.43 -13.18
N GLY A 133 2.57 50.37 -12.85
CA GLY A 133 1.59 50.36 -11.78
C GLY A 133 0.23 50.96 -12.18
N THR A 134 -0.01 51.23 -13.46
CA THR A 134 -1.31 51.71 -13.95
C THR A 134 -2.31 50.57 -13.96
N GLN A 135 -3.44 50.71 -13.28
CA GLN A 135 -4.49 49.69 -13.29
C GLN A 135 -5.13 49.54 -14.68
N LEU A 136 -5.20 48.31 -15.17
CA LEU A 136 -5.82 47.93 -16.43
C LEU A 136 -7.34 47.75 -16.27
N THR A 137 -8.07 47.77 -17.39
CA THR A 137 -9.52 47.53 -17.45
C THR A 137 -9.92 46.05 -17.40
N VAL A 138 -8.94 45.16 -17.17
CA VAL A 138 -9.10 43.70 -17.14
C VAL A 138 -8.69 43.16 -15.76
N SER A 139 -9.37 42.10 -15.34
CA SER A 139 -9.15 41.42 -14.06
C SER A 139 -9.09 39.91 -14.27
N LEU A 140 -8.36 39.22 -13.39
CA LEU A 140 -8.39 37.76 -13.30
C LEU A 140 -9.59 37.31 -12.47
N GLN A 141 -10.19 36.18 -12.85
CA GLN A 141 -11.29 35.58 -12.10
C GLN A 141 -10.79 34.97 -10.78
N ALA A 142 -11.62 35.07 -9.74
CA ALA A 142 -11.39 34.39 -8.45
C ALA A 142 -11.12 32.89 -8.64
N ASN A 143 -10.26 32.32 -7.79
CA ASN A 143 -9.91 30.90 -7.78
C ASN A 143 -9.38 30.37 -9.14
N THR A 144 -8.55 31.17 -9.83
CA THR A 144 -7.86 30.76 -11.07
C THR A 144 -6.35 30.79 -10.93
N GLY A 145 -5.67 29.79 -11.52
CA GLY A 145 -4.22 29.66 -11.54
C GLY A 145 -3.60 30.16 -12.85
N TRP A 146 -2.53 30.93 -12.76
CA TRP A 146 -1.84 31.56 -13.89
C TRP A 146 -0.33 31.32 -13.80
N TYR A 147 0.30 30.92 -14.89
CA TYR A 147 1.76 30.83 -14.93
C TYR A 147 2.38 32.23 -14.87
N THR A 148 3.44 32.37 -14.07
CA THR A 148 4.29 33.57 -14.04
C THR A 148 5.73 33.22 -14.31
N ASP A 149 6.41 34.13 -15.00
CA ASP A 149 7.84 34.10 -15.29
C ASP A 149 8.59 35.31 -14.72
N ARG A 150 7.90 36.25 -14.07
CA ARG A 150 8.49 37.47 -13.47
C ARG A 150 7.73 37.97 -12.24
N GLN A 151 8.48 38.52 -11.30
CA GLN A 151 7.98 39.32 -10.18
C GLN A 151 8.57 40.73 -10.28
N LEU A 152 7.68 41.72 -10.32
CA LEU A 152 7.99 43.14 -10.26
C LEU A 152 7.86 43.63 -8.81
N ALA A 153 8.88 44.32 -8.30
CA ALA A 153 8.85 44.92 -6.96
C ALA A 153 8.01 46.22 -6.95
N GLY A 154 7.01 46.29 -6.09
CA GLY A 154 6.18 47.48 -5.87
C GLY A 154 6.85 48.50 -4.94
N GLN A 155 6.49 49.78 -5.10
CA GLN A 155 7.09 50.91 -4.35
C GLN A 155 6.88 50.86 -2.83
N ALA A 156 5.88 50.11 -2.36
CA ALA A 156 5.58 49.90 -0.94
C ALA A 156 6.02 48.51 -0.42
N GLY A 157 6.83 47.75 -1.17
CA GLY A 157 7.23 46.38 -0.83
C GLY A 157 6.21 45.30 -1.23
N GLU A 158 5.09 45.67 -1.87
CA GLU A 158 4.21 44.72 -2.54
C GLU A 158 4.92 44.00 -3.70
N SER A 159 4.43 42.82 -4.08
CA SER A 159 4.96 42.07 -5.23
C SER A 159 3.90 41.92 -6.30
N TYR A 160 4.29 42.10 -7.55
CA TYR A 160 3.41 42.00 -8.70
C TYR A 160 3.86 40.88 -9.62
N TYR A 161 3.03 39.86 -9.83
CA TYR A 161 3.38 38.68 -10.62
C TYR A 161 2.85 38.81 -12.04
N ARG A 162 3.72 38.60 -13.04
CA ARG A 162 3.35 38.74 -14.45
C ARG A 162 2.46 37.58 -14.92
N VAL A 163 1.35 37.89 -15.57
CA VAL A 163 0.41 36.89 -16.13
C VAL A 163 0.13 37.09 -17.63
N SER A 164 0.62 38.20 -18.20
CA SER A 164 0.65 38.47 -19.65
C SER A 164 1.78 39.45 -19.97
N THR A 165 2.03 39.73 -21.26
CA THR A 165 3.19 40.50 -21.77
C THR A 165 3.52 41.76 -20.95
N ASP A 166 2.50 42.51 -20.57
CA ASP A 166 2.58 43.72 -19.75
C ASP A 166 1.34 43.81 -18.84
N ALA A 167 1.07 42.72 -18.11
CA ALA A 167 -0.02 42.68 -17.13
C ALA A 167 0.37 41.84 -15.92
N TYR A 168 0.24 42.43 -14.74
CA TYR A 168 0.70 41.88 -13.47
C TYR A 168 -0.42 41.93 -12.42
N VAL A 169 -0.47 40.93 -11.54
CA VAL A 169 -1.42 40.85 -10.42
C VAL A 169 -0.68 41.10 -9.10
N SER A 170 -1.21 41.94 -8.21
CA SER A 170 -0.63 42.20 -6.88
C SER A 170 -0.77 40.97 -5.97
N SER A 171 0.26 40.72 -5.15
CA SER A 171 0.32 39.69 -4.11
C SER A 171 -0.75 39.86 -3.02
N SER A 172 -1.45 41.00 -2.99
CA SER A 172 -2.64 41.21 -2.15
C SER A 172 -3.86 40.41 -2.60
N TYR A 173 -3.93 40.03 -3.89
CA TYR A 173 -5.06 39.28 -4.47
C TYR A 173 -4.71 37.84 -4.85
N ALA A 174 -3.43 37.49 -4.92
CA ALA A 174 -2.98 36.19 -5.41
C ALA A 174 -1.72 35.70 -4.70
N THR A 175 -1.60 34.38 -4.51
CA THR A 175 -0.44 33.73 -3.90
C THR A 175 0.46 33.12 -4.97
N LEU A 176 1.77 33.32 -4.84
CA LEU A 176 2.77 32.60 -5.64
C LEU A 176 3.07 31.25 -4.99
N SER A 177 3.08 30.21 -5.83
CA SER A 177 3.35 28.83 -5.44
C SER A 177 4.22 28.14 -6.50
N TYR A 178 4.80 26.99 -6.11
CA TYR A 178 5.66 26.17 -6.96
C TYR A 178 5.22 24.72 -6.94
N GLY A 179 5.45 24.04 -8.07
CA GLY A 179 4.97 22.69 -8.31
C GLY A 179 3.44 22.57 -8.37
N HIS A 180 2.99 21.34 -8.52
CA HIS A 180 1.58 20.93 -8.54
C HIS A 180 1.29 20.06 -7.32
N ASP A 181 0.06 20.17 -6.80
CA ASP A 181 -0.38 19.31 -5.69
C ASP A 181 -0.61 17.88 -6.19
N GLU A 182 0.22 16.96 -5.70
CA GLU A 182 0.22 15.55 -6.03
C GLU A 182 0.81 14.79 -4.84
N ASN A 183 0.19 13.69 -4.42
CA ASN A 183 0.68 12.90 -3.31
C ASN A 183 0.94 11.44 -3.70
N GLY A 184 1.83 10.80 -2.94
CA GLY A 184 2.22 9.42 -3.12
C GLY A 184 3.56 9.12 -2.44
N THR A 185 4.09 7.93 -2.70
CA THR A 185 5.40 7.52 -2.18
C THR A 185 6.47 7.67 -3.25
N VAL A 186 7.63 8.21 -2.87
CA VAL A 186 8.85 8.22 -3.67
C VAL A 186 9.96 7.51 -2.88
N ARG A 187 10.70 6.61 -3.54
CA ARG A 187 11.86 5.95 -2.94
C ARG A 187 13.18 6.56 -3.38
N VAL A 188 14.11 6.62 -2.44
CA VAL A 188 15.51 6.98 -2.64
C VAL A 188 16.28 5.76 -3.15
N LYS A 189 17.14 5.94 -4.15
CA LYS A 189 17.94 4.87 -4.76
C LYS A 189 19.09 4.46 -3.83
N GLY A 190 19.84 3.43 -4.23
CA GLY A 190 20.85 2.76 -3.40
C GLY A 190 22.07 3.59 -2.96
N TRP A 191 22.15 4.87 -3.33
CA TRP A 191 23.24 5.80 -2.99
C TRP A 191 22.80 7.02 -2.16
N GLY A 192 21.52 7.09 -1.76
CA GLY A 192 20.96 8.25 -1.06
C GLY A 192 20.44 9.32 -2.03
N ALA A 193 19.83 10.38 -1.49
CA ALA A 193 19.32 11.50 -2.29
C ALA A 193 19.74 12.86 -1.76
N LYS A 194 20.21 13.72 -2.68
CA LYS A 194 20.42 15.13 -2.38
C LYS A 194 19.10 15.87 -2.22
N THR A 195 19.06 16.78 -1.26
CA THR A 195 17.89 17.57 -0.88
C THR A 195 17.99 19.01 -1.40
N TYR A 196 16.88 19.54 -1.92
CA TYR A 196 16.80 20.82 -2.60
C TYR A 196 15.69 21.69 -2.00
N THR A 197 15.85 23.01 -2.09
CA THR A 197 14.79 23.99 -1.84
C THR A 197 14.31 24.58 -3.16
N ARG A 198 13.03 24.97 -3.21
CA ARG A 198 12.42 25.65 -4.36
C ARG A 198 12.24 27.14 -4.08
N SER A 199 12.63 27.98 -5.04
CA SER A 199 12.54 29.44 -4.98
C SER A 199 12.23 30.03 -6.36
N ASN A 200 12.15 31.36 -6.46
CA ASN A 200 11.99 32.08 -7.74
C ASN A 200 13.03 31.63 -8.78
N GLY A 201 14.29 31.44 -8.37
CA GLY A 201 15.38 31.05 -9.27
C GLY A 201 15.38 29.58 -9.71
N GLY A 202 14.37 28.78 -9.31
CA GLY A 202 14.35 27.33 -9.52
C GLY A 202 14.77 26.55 -8.27
N PHE A 203 15.30 25.34 -8.50
CA PHE A 203 15.83 24.46 -7.45
C PHE A 203 17.29 24.78 -7.07
N ALA A 204 17.53 24.98 -5.77
CA ALA A 204 18.86 25.15 -5.19
C ALA A 204 19.17 24.05 -4.17
N ASP A 205 20.45 23.87 -3.85
CA ASP A 205 20.88 23.01 -2.74
C ASP A 205 20.21 23.48 -1.43
N SER A 206 19.59 22.56 -0.69
CA SER A 206 18.95 22.92 0.59
C SER A 206 19.94 23.17 1.71
N GLY A 207 21.17 22.65 1.59
CA GLY A 207 22.13 22.61 2.70
C GLY A 207 21.74 21.66 3.85
N ALA A 208 20.59 20.98 3.76
CA ALA A 208 20.17 19.96 4.70
C ALA A 208 20.93 18.65 4.47
N ALA A 209 20.78 17.70 5.40
CA ALA A 209 21.33 16.36 5.21
C ALA A 209 20.67 15.65 4.01
N ASN A 210 21.46 14.84 3.30
CA ASN A 210 20.96 13.92 2.28
C ASN A 210 20.06 12.86 2.92
N LEU A 211 19.06 12.38 2.16
CA LEU A 211 18.22 11.27 2.60
C LEU A 211 18.96 9.94 2.40
N GLY A 212 18.74 9.00 3.33
CA GLY A 212 19.41 7.69 3.32
C GLY A 212 19.03 6.82 2.11
N ALA A 213 19.98 6.01 1.66
CA ALA A 213 19.76 5.04 0.58
C ALA A 213 18.60 4.07 0.88
N ASN A 214 17.81 3.73 -0.13
CA ASN A 214 16.67 2.79 -0.03
C ASN A 214 15.62 3.18 1.03
N THR A 215 15.47 4.48 1.31
CA THR A 215 14.38 5.01 2.15
C THR A 215 13.21 5.47 1.30
N SER A 216 11.99 5.35 1.84
CA SER A 216 10.77 5.87 1.20
C SER A 216 10.21 7.06 1.94
N TRP A 217 9.66 7.99 1.16
CA TRP A 217 9.11 9.25 1.65
C TRP A 217 7.76 9.50 1.01
N GLN A 218 6.79 9.94 1.81
CA GLN A 218 5.59 10.54 1.27
C GLN A 218 5.93 11.90 0.67
N TYR A 219 5.38 12.22 -0.50
CA TYR A 219 5.44 13.54 -1.08
C TYR A 219 4.07 14.22 -1.14
N SER A 220 4.05 15.55 -1.15
CA SER A 220 2.84 16.39 -1.18
C SER A 220 2.73 17.26 -2.44
N LYS A 221 3.82 17.42 -3.19
CA LYS A 221 3.86 18.13 -4.47
C LYS A 221 4.86 17.50 -5.42
N THR A 222 4.63 17.70 -6.72
CA THR A 222 5.60 17.44 -7.79
C THR A 222 5.96 18.74 -8.51
N ASP A 223 7.18 18.83 -9.06
CA ASP A 223 7.61 19.92 -9.94
C ASP A 223 8.56 19.36 -11.01
N SER A 224 8.84 20.11 -12.07
CA SER A 224 9.80 19.70 -13.09
C SER A 224 10.66 20.87 -13.57
N GLU A 225 11.98 20.65 -13.59
CA GLU A 225 12.95 21.64 -14.03
C GLU A 225 14.10 20.96 -14.78
N THR A 226 14.53 21.52 -15.93
CA THR A 226 15.62 20.99 -16.77
C THR A 226 15.52 19.51 -17.19
N GLY A 227 14.31 18.93 -17.19
CA GLY A 227 14.07 17.52 -17.50
C GLY A 227 14.20 16.56 -16.32
N LEU A 228 14.39 17.08 -15.10
CA LEU A 228 14.28 16.34 -13.86
C LEU A 228 12.90 16.55 -13.24
N ASN A 229 12.31 15.48 -12.71
CA ASN A 229 11.14 15.56 -11.84
C ASN A 229 11.61 15.72 -10.39
N TYR A 230 10.88 16.49 -9.61
CA TYR A 230 11.12 16.74 -8.19
C TYR A 230 9.88 16.36 -7.38
N TRP A 231 10.09 15.83 -6.17
CA TRP A 231 9.05 15.46 -5.22
C TRP A 231 9.29 16.16 -3.89
N GLN A 232 8.29 16.86 -3.37
CA GLN A 232 8.35 17.56 -2.09
C GLN A 232 8.07 16.60 -0.94
N VAL A 233 9.12 16.23 -0.19
CA VAL A 233 9.09 15.24 0.91
C VAL A 233 9.10 15.88 2.30
N GLY A 234 9.03 17.20 2.37
CA GLY A 234 8.98 17.99 3.60
C GLY A 234 8.76 19.48 3.29
N ASN A 235 8.73 20.33 4.32
CA ASN A 235 8.47 21.76 4.15
C ASN A 235 9.55 22.44 3.26
N ASN A 236 9.18 22.74 2.01
CA ASN A 236 10.08 23.15 0.93
C ASN A 236 11.34 22.27 0.78
N LEU A 237 11.26 20.98 1.13
CA LEU A 237 12.35 20.03 1.01
C LEU A 237 12.03 19.04 -0.12
N TRP A 238 12.86 19.02 -1.16
CA TRP A 238 12.60 18.28 -2.39
C TRP A 238 13.74 17.33 -2.72
N ILE A 239 13.42 16.20 -3.36
CA ILE A 239 14.39 15.28 -3.98
C ILE A 239 14.04 15.06 -5.45
N ASN A 240 15.01 14.70 -6.28
CA ASN A 240 14.82 14.64 -7.75
C ASN A 240 15.03 13.25 -8.38
N SER A 241 14.64 13.13 -9.64
CA SER A 241 14.65 11.88 -10.43
C SER A 241 16.03 11.27 -10.70
N ASN A 242 17.14 11.97 -10.44
CA ASN A 242 18.47 11.35 -10.46
C ASN A 242 18.64 10.38 -9.30
N ASP A 243 18.21 10.78 -8.10
CA ASP A 243 18.42 10.02 -6.86
C ASP A 243 17.17 9.27 -6.37
N ALA A 244 16.00 9.62 -6.89
CA ALA A 244 14.72 9.10 -6.42
C ALA A 244 13.82 8.61 -7.58
N THR A 245 12.80 7.82 -7.25
CA THR A 245 11.83 7.30 -8.23
C THR A 245 10.53 6.84 -7.55
N THR A 246 9.41 6.95 -8.24
CA THR A 246 8.11 6.39 -7.84
C THR A 246 7.90 4.94 -8.28
N ALA A 247 8.75 4.42 -9.18
CA ALA A 247 8.72 3.01 -9.57
C ALA A 247 9.27 2.14 -8.43
N PRO A 248 8.62 1.01 -8.06
CA PRO A 248 9.10 0.15 -6.98
C PRO A 248 10.47 -0.49 -7.31
N ALA A 249 11.11 -1.08 -6.29
CA ALA A 249 12.36 -1.82 -6.43
C ALA A 249 12.15 -3.17 -7.12
N TYR A 250 10.98 -3.77 -6.94
CA TYR A 250 10.56 -5.01 -7.59
C TYR A 250 9.12 -4.93 -8.10
N SER A 251 8.83 -5.65 -9.18
CA SER A 251 7.48 -5.94 -9.65
C SER A 251 7.51 -7.20 -10.50
N ASN A 252 6.48 -8.02 -10.36
CA ASN A 252 6.24 -9.13 -11.29
C ASN A 252 5.90 -8.56 -12.68
N PRO A 253 6.32 -9.20 -13.78
CA PRO A 253 6.01 -8.75 -15.14
C PRO A 253 4.52 -8.96 -15.47
N ALA A 254 4.07 -8.39 -16.59
CA ALA A 254 2.71 -8.60 -17.08
C ALA A 254 2.42 -10.11 -17.29
N GLY A 255 1.23 -10.55 -16.88
CA GLY A 255 0.81 -11.95 -16.93
C GLY A 255 1.08 -12.76 -15.65
N TYR A 256 1.81 -12.21 -14.68
CA TYR A 256 1.93 -12.79 -13.34
C TYR A 256 0.87 -12.20 -12.39
N LEU A 257 0.68 -12.83 -11.22
CA LEU A 257 0.05 -12.17 -10.08
C LEU A 257 0.84 -10.90 -9.74
N GLN A 258 0.18 -9.76 -9.62
CA GLN A 258 0.86 -8.47 -9.47
C GLN A 258 1.23 -8.19 -8.00
N ILE A 259 2.29 -7.41 -7.80
CA ILE A 259 2.78 -7.00 -6.49
C ILE A 259 1.99 -5.77 -6.01
N SER A 260 1.44 -5.86 -4.80
CA SER A 260 0.88 -4.74 -4.06
C SER A 260 1.90 -4.23 -3.04
N ASN A 261 2.18 -2.93 -3.09
CA ASN A 261 2.99 -2.22 -2.09
C ASN A 261 2.13 -1.61 -0.96
N THR A 262 0.82 -1.85 -0.98
CA THR A 262 -0.14 -1.42 0.04
C THR A 262 -0.94 -2.61 0.56
N GLN A 263 -1.49 -2.49 1.78
CA GLN A 263 -2.21 -3.57 2.45
C GLN A 263 -3.32 -4.13 1.55
N ILE A 264 -3.23 -5.42 1.23
CA ILE A 264 -4.26 -6.13 0.49
C ILE A 264 -5.56 -6.11 1.32
N GLN A 265 -6.67 -5.86 0.64
CA GLN A 265 -8.00 -5.82 1.23
C GLN A 265 -8.72 -7.17 1.06
N PRO A 266 -9.66 -7.54 1.95
CA PRO A 266 -10.44 -8.77 1.81
C PRO A 266 -11.26 -8.76 0.53
N ASP A 267 -11.30 -9.89 -0.16
CA ASP A 267 -12.17 -10.06 -1.32
C ASP A 267 -13.60 -10.41 -0.90
N THR A 268 -14.52 -9.51 -1.17
CA THR A 268 -15.93 -9.61 -0.82
C THR A 268 -16.82 -9.99 -2.01
N SER A 269 -16.24 -10.43 -3.13
CA SER A 269 -16.98 -10.68 -4.38
C SER A 269 -17.96 -11.85 -4.31
N LEU A 270 -17.65 -12.89 -3.51
CA LEU A 270 -18.52 -14.07 -3.33
C LEU A 270 -19.41 -13.96 -2.08
N ALA A 271 -18.91 -13.38 -1.00
CA ALA A 271 -19.68 -13.11 0.21
C ALA A 271 -19.10 -11.92 0.99
N SER A 272 -19.93 -11.25 1.79
CA SER A 272 -19.46 -10.26 2.76
C SER A 272 -18.87 -10.95 4.00
N PRO A 273 -17.89 -10.33 4.70
CA PRO A 273 -17.52 -10.73 6.05
C PRO A 273 -18.74 -10.79 6.96
N GLY A 274 -18.81 -11.79 7.84
CA GLY A 274 -19.99 -12.05 8.66
C GLY A 274 -21.07 -12.88 7.96
N TYR A 275 -20.72 -13.75 7.01
CA TYR A 275 -21.67 -14.67 6.38
C TYR A 275 -22.13 -15.77 7.36
N ASN A 276 -23.37 -16.23 7.18
CA ASN A 276 -24.00 -17.27 7.99
C ASN A 276 -23.40 -18.66 7.73
N LEU A 277 -23.39 -19.53 8.74
CA LEU A 277 -22.96 -20.93 8.59
C LEU A 277 -24.16 -21.85 8.30
N TYR A 278 -24.06 -22.62 7.24
CA TYR A 278 -25.08 -23.55 6.75
C TYR A 278 -24.40 -24.79 6.15
N ASN A 279 -25.17 -25.83 5.80
CA ASN A 279 -24.61 -27.10 5.34
C ASN A 279 -23.59 -26.92 4.19
N GLY A 280 -22.40 -27.48 4.38
CA GLY A 280 -21.28 -27.41 3.42
C GLY A 280 -20.28 -26.27 3.65
N VAL A 281 -20.60 -25.28 4.49
CA VAL A 281 -19.64 -24.24 4.89
C VAL A 281 -18.53 -24.88 5.74
N GLU A 282 -17.30 -24.40 5.59
CA GLU A 282 -16.11 -24.87 6.33
C GLU A 282 -15.42 -23.72 7.11
N GLY A 283 -14.15 -23.89 7.47
CA GLY A 283 -13.33 -22.81 8.03
C GLY A 283 -13.46 -22.59 9.54
N ILE A 284 -12.84 -21.51 10.03
CA ILE A 284 -12.64 -21.26 11.48
C ILE A 284 -13.94 -21.05 12.26
N LYS A 285 -14.94 -20.36 11.69
CA LYS A 285 -16.25 -20.22 12.37
C LYS A 285 -16.94 -21.58 12.55
N VAL A 286 -16.80 -22.49 11.58
CA VAL A 286 -17.31 -23.86 11.67
C VAL A 286 -16.51 -24.70 12.67
N TYR A 287 -15.17 -24.58 12.68
CA TYR A 287 -14.29 -25.20 13.68
C TYR A 287 -14.76 -24.88 15.11
N LEU A 288 -15.04 -23.60 15.38
CA LEU A 288 -15.46 -23.10 16.70
C LEU A 288 -16.87 -23.56 17.08
N VAL A 289 -17.84 -23.54 16.15
CA VAL A 289 -19.20 -24.08 16.39
C VAL A 289 -19.18 -25.60 16.62
N ARG A 290 -18.36 -26.34 15.86
CA ARG A 290 -18.18 -27.79 16.07
C ARG A 290 -17.57 -28.08 17.45
N GLN A 291 -16.54 -27.33 17.84
CA GLN A 291 -15.92 -27.43 19.17
C GLN A 291 -16.91 -27.11 20.29
N TYR A 292 -17.77 -26.09 20.13
CA TYR A 292 -18.79 -25.72 21.12
C TYR A 292 -19.74 -26.86 21.46
N PHE A 293 -20.13 -27.66 20.46
CA PHE A 293 -20.99 -28.84 20.64
C PHE A 293 -20.23 -30.15 20.92
N GLY A 294 -18.89 -30.12 21.01
CA GLY A 294 -18.07 -31.31 21.23
C GLY A 294 -17.95 -32.24 20.02
N PHE A 295 -18.20 -31.75 18.80
CA PHE A 295 -17.99 -32.52 17.56
C PHE A 295 -16.49 -32.59 17.21
N SER A 296 -16.09 -33.67 16.53
CA SER A 296 -14.73 -33.81 15.98
C SER A 296 -14.48 -32.79 14.86
N ASN A 297 -13.28 -32.21 14.81
CA ASN A 297 -12.78 -31.36 13.72
C ASN A 297 -11.82 -32.09 12.77
N SER A 298 -11.84 -33.43 12.74
CA SER A 298 -11.07 -34.24 11.77
C SER A 298 -11.41 -33.92 10.30
N HIS A 299 -12.63 -33.47 10.03
CA HIS A 299 -13.04 -32.78 8.81
C HIS A 299 -13.98 -31.66 9.24
N THR A 300 -13.58 -30.41 9.01
CA THR A 300 -14.24 -29.22 9.57
C THR A 300 -15.29 -28.68 8.61
N ILE A 301 -16.42 -29.39 8.54
CA ILE A 301 -17.57 -29.03 7.70
C ILE A 301 -18.82 -28.82 8.54
N TYR A 302 -19.66 -27.86 8.16
CA TYR A 302 -20.96 -27.67 8.78
C TYR A 302 -21.90 -28.72 8.19
N ASP A 303 -22.24 -29.74 8.98
CA ASP A 303 -23.04 -30.89 8.54
C ASP A 303 -24.45 -30.89 9.16
N GLY A 304 -25.28 -31.87 8.78
CA GLY A 304 -26.63 -32.02 9.30
C GLY A 304 -26.71 -32.24 10.81
N ASN A 305 -25.68 -32.81 11.45
CA ASN A 305 -25.61 -32.97 12.90
C ASN A 305 -25.33 -31.63 13.59
N VAL A 306 -24.41 -30.82 13.03
CA VAL A 306 -24.17 -29.44 13.47
C VAL A 306 -25.45 -28.63 13.33
N ALA A 307 -26.12 -28.67 12.17
CA ALA A 307 -27.38 -27.97 11.95
C ALA A 307 -28.49 -28.38 12.94
N ASN A 308 -28.57 -29.66 13.30
CA ASN A 308 -29.51 -30.15 14.31
C ASN A 308 -29.14 -29.69 15.73
N ALA A 309 -27.86 -29.69 16.09
CA ALA A 309 -27.39 -29.19 17.38
C ALA A 309 -27.64 -27.68 17.53
N VAL A 310 -27.36 -26.90 16.48
CA VAL A 310 -27.64 -25.46 16.40
C VAL A 310 -29.15 -25.20 16.51
N ARG A 311 -30.00 -25.97 15.83
CA ARG A 311 -31.46 -25.84 15.93
C ARG A 311 -31.97 -26.07 17.37
N ASN A 312 -31.43 -27.09 18.04
CA ASN A 312 -31.76 -27.39 19.44
C ASN A 312 -31.18 -26.35 20.41
N PHE A 313 -30.06 -25.72 20.08
CA PHE A 313 -29.50 -24.60 20.82
C PHE A 313 -30.35 -23.34 20.68
N GLN A 314 -30.72 -22.96 19.45
CA GLN A 314 -31.58 -21.81 19.16
C GLN A 314 -32.91 -21.89 19.91
N SER A 315 -33.60 -23.03 19.81
CA SER A 315 -34.88 -23.28 20.51
C SER A 315 -34.77 -23.12 22.05
N ARG A 316 -33.64 -23.52 22.66
CA ARG A 316 -33.40 -23.39 24.10
C ARG A 316 -33.04 -21.96 24.55
N ASN A 317 -32.53 -21.13 23.63
CA ASN A 317 -32.10 -19.75 23.90
C ASN A 317 -33.10 -18.70 23.36
N GLY A 318 -34.30 -19.09 22.96
CA GLY A 318 -35.34 -18.17 22.46
C GLY A 318 -35.06 -17.60 21.06
N LEU A 319 -34.15 -18.20 20.29
CA LEU A 319 -33.84 -17.83 18.92
C LEU A 319 -34.68 -18.65 17.93
N ASN A 320 -34.82 -18.15 16.70
CA ASN A 320 -35.47 -18.88 15.61
C ASN A 320 -34.73 -20.20 15.32
N PRO A 321 -35.37 -21.38 15.40
CA PRO A 321 -34.71 -22.68 15.27
C PRO A 321 -34.49 -23.06 13.80
N THR A 322 -33.65 -22.31 13.09
CA THR A 322 -33.30 -22.54 11.68
C THR A 322 -32.34 -23.73 11.53
N GLY A 323 -31.40 -23.88 12.46
CA GLY A 323 -30.22 -24.74 12.30
C GLY A 323 -29.11 -24.11 11.46
N ILE A 324 -29.20 -22.81 11.15
CA ILE A 324 -28.16 -21.97 10.55
C ILE A 324 -27.52 -21.17 11.69
N THR A 325 -26.19 -21.11 11.78
CA THR A 325 -25.53 -20.17 12.70
C THR A 325 -25.45 -18.81 12.02
N ASP A 326 -26.31 -17.88 12.45
CA ASP A 326 -26.20 -16.45 12.17
C ASP A 326 -25.47 -15.73 13.32
N GLN A 327 -25.26 -14.41 13.18
CA GLN A 327 -24.57 -13.60 14.19
C GLN A 327 -25.25 -13.68 15.57
N ALA A 328 -26.58 -13.65 15.63
CA ALA A 328 -27.31 -13.73 16.91
C ALA A 328 -27.12 -15.11 17.57
N THR A 329 -27.07 -16.18 16.78
CA THR A 329 -26.78 -17.53 17.25
C THR A 329 -25.33 -17.68 17.72
N TRP A 330 -24.38 -17.06 17.01
CA TRP A 330 -22.96 -17.00 17.35
C TRP A 330 -22.70 -16.25 18.66
N GLU A 331 -23.28 -15.06 18.82
CA GLU A 331 -23.20 -14.26 20.05
C GLU A 331 -23.86 -14.99 21.24
N ALA A 332 -24.98 -15.67 21.02
CA ALA A 332 -25.62 -16.48 22.06
C ALA A 332 -24.76 -17.68 22.53
N MET A 333 -23.87 -18.21 21.69
CA MET A 333 -22.87 -19.21 22.11
C MET A 333 -21.74 -18.61 22.97
N GLY A 334 -21.67 -17.28 23.07
CA GLY A 334 -20.64 -16.55 23.84
C GLY A 334 -19.43 -16.10 23.03
N PHE A 335 -19.47 -16.24 21.69
CA PHE A 335 -18.43 -15.71 20.80
C PHE A 335 -18.64 -14.21 20.53
N SER A 336 -17.59 -13.48 20.16
CA SER A 336 -17.71 -12.03 19.97
C SER A 336 -18.25 -11.63 18.59
N SER A 337 -18.92 -10.48 18.53
CA SER A 337 -19.35 -9.83 17.29
C SER A 337 -18.18 -9.37 16.42
N ALA A 338 -17.03 -9.10 17.03
CA ALA A 338 -15.79 -8.79 16.33
C ALA A 338 -15.28 -10.02 15.57
N ASP A 339 -15.24 -11.20 16.22
CA ASP A 339 -14.80 -12.45 15.59
C ASP A 339 -15.70 -12.85 14.42
N TRP A 340 -17.01 -12.58 14.51
CA TRP A 340 -17.99 -12.91 13.48
C TRP A 340 -17.62 -12.39 12.08
N THR A 341 -17.00 -11.21 12.03
CA THR A 341 -16.53 -10.56 10.80
C THR A 341 -15.02 -10.59 10.64
N GLY A 342 -14.26 -10.46 11.73
CA GLY A 342 -12.80 -10.40 11.74
C GLY A 342 -12.10 -11.72 11.36
N ILE A 343 -12.73 -12.88 11.63
CA ILE A 343 -12.23 -14.18 11.16
C ILE A 343 -12.28 -14.24 9.63
N ASP A 344 -13.39 -13.78 9.04
CA ASP A 344 -13.64 -13.82 7.59
C ASP A 344 -12.79 -12.79 6.82
N SER A 345 -12.68 -11.58 7.38
CA SER A 345 -11.95 -10.47 6.76
C SER A 345 -10.44 -10.49 7.04
N TYR A 346 -9.90 -11.55 7.65
CA TYR A 346 -8.48 -11.62 7.93
C TYR A 346 -7.65 -11.72 6.65
N VAL A 347 -6.82 -10.71 6.43
CA VAL A 347 -5.75 -10.69 5.43
C VAL A 347 -4.46 -10.43 6.20
N ALA A 348 -3.44 -11.27 5.97
CA ALA A 348 -2.15 -11.13 6.62
C ALA A 348 -1.58 -9.71 6.44
N PRO A 349 -1.00 -9.10 7.50
CA PRO A 349 -0.36 -7.80 7.39
C PRO A 349 0.76 -7.83 6.35
N LEU A 350 0.79 -6.82 5.49
CA LEU A 350 1.83 -6.66 4.47
C LEU A 350 3.21 -6.46 5.15
N ARG A 351 4.18 -7.31 4.78
CA ARG A 351 5.56 -7.28 5.31
C ARG A 351 6.56 -6.67 4.32
N THR A 352 6.07 -6.16 3.20
CA THR A 352 6.83 -5.59 2.10
C THR A 352 6.34 -4.19 1.75
N ASN A 353 7.12 -3.45 0.98
CA ASN A 353 6.78 -2.12 0.47
C ASN A 353 7.50 -1.87 -0.87
N GLU A 354 7.37 -0.69 -1.44
CA GLU A 354 7.99 -0.32 -2.71
C GLU A 354 9.54 -0.36 -2.74
N ASN A 355 10.24 -0.52 -1.61
CA ASN A 355 11.69 -0.82 -1.58
C ASN A 355 12.01 -2.33 -1.56
N SER A 356 11.02 -3.19 -1.31
CA SER A 356 11.23 -4.63 -1.23
C SER A 356 11.75 -5.19 -2.55
N THR A 357 12.81 -5.99 -2.44
CA THR A 357 13.34 -6.81 -3.53
C THR A 357 12.53 -8.09 -3.68
N ARG A 358 12.71 -8.81 -4.80
CA ARG A 358 12.17 -10.16 -4.99
C ARG A 358 12.43 -11.09 -3.79
N SER A 359 13.61 -10.98 -3.18
CA SER A 359 13.98 -11.81 -2.03
C SER A 359 13.17 -11.45 -0.78
N ASP A 360 12.91 -10.17 -0.56
CA ASP A 360 12.11 -9.70 0.58
C ASP A 360 10.65 -10.18 0.47
N HIS A 361 10.08 -10.21 -0.74
CA HIS A 361 8.76 -10.82 -0.96
C HIS A 361 8.76 -12.35 -0.70
N VAL A 362 9.79 -13.08 -1.13
CA VAL A 362 9.94 -14.52 -0.82
C VAL A 362 10.04 -14.77 0.69
N GLU A 363 10.89 -14.01 1.39
CA GLU A 363 11.07 -14.17 2.84
C GLU A 363 9.84 -13.69 3.63
N ALA A 364 9.13 -12.65 3.17
CA ALA A 364 7.84 -12.24 3.74
C ALA A 364 6.79 -13.35 3.64
N MET A 365 6.70 -14.01 2.49
CA MET A 365 5.79 -15.14 2.26
C MET A 365 6.09 -16.29 3.23
N ILE A 366 7.37 -16.68 3.32
CA ILE A 366 7.81 -17.77 4.20
C ILE A 366 7.66 -17.38 5.68
N ALA A 367 8.03 -16.16 6.07
CA ALA A 367 7.92 -15.70 7.46
C ALA A 367 6.46 -15.73 7.95
N GLN A 368 5.50 -15.31 7.12
CA GLN A 368 4.09 -15.39 7.48
C GLN A 368 3.60 -16.83 7.61
N ALA A 369 4.03 -17.73 6.72
CA ALA A 369 3.68 -19.15 6.84
C ALA A 369 4.25 -19.76 8.14
N MET A 370 5.46 -19.38 8.54
CA MET A 370 6.14 -19.89 9.73
C MET A 370 5.44 -19.51 11.05
N GLU A 371 4.62 -18.45 11.08
CA GLU A 371 3.83 -18.07 12.27
C GLU A 371 2.73 -19.07 12.62
N TYR A 372 2.26 -19.85 11.65
CA TYR A 372 1.27 -20.90 11.88
C TYR A 372 1.88 -22.20 12.42
N ARG A 373 3.22 -22.33 12.54
CA ARG A 373 3.85 -23.59 12.97
C ARG A 373 3.32 -24.07 14.32
N GLY A 374 2.83 -25.30 14.36
CA GLY A 374 2.19 -25.89 15.55
C GLY A 374 0.67 -25.71 15.61
N GLN A 375 0.08 -24.87 14.76
CA GLN A 375 -1.37 -24.75 14.64
C GLN A 375 -1.98 -25.98 13.93
N PRO A 376 -3.24 -26.34 14.22
CA PRO A 376 -3.88 -27.49 13.60
C PRO A 376 -4.17 -27.26 12.11
N TRP A 377 -4.26 -28.35 11.36
CA TRP A 377 -4.90 -28.31 10.04
C TRP A 377 -6.42 -28.16 10.21
N VAL A 378 -7.03 -27.23 9.48
CA VAL A 378 -8.48 -26.97 9.51
C VAL A 378 -9.00 -26.81 8.10
N SER A 379 -9.91 -27.68 7.69
CA SER A 379 -10.56 -27.68 6.36
C SER A 379 -11.24 -26.34 6.07
N GLY A 380 -11.03 -25.80 4.86
CA GLY A 380 -11.64 -24.57 4.37
C GLY A 380 -11.23 -23.30 5.11
N ALA A 381 -10.16 -23.36 5.92
CA ALA A 381 -9.71 -22.23 6.74
C ALA A 381 -8.49 -21.54 6.14
N ALA A 382 -8.59 -20.21 6.05
CA ALA A 382 -7.53 -19.31 5.63
C ALA A 382 -7.61 -18.00 6.43
N SER A 383 -7.54 -18.10 7.77
CA SER A 383 -7.63 -16.96 8.71
C SER A 383 -6.34 -16.83 9.54
N SER A 384 -6.34 -16.05 10.63
CA SER A 384 -5.13 -15.58 11.33
C SER A 384 -4.28 -16.64 12.03
N PRO A 385 -2.99 -16.37 12.33
CA PRO A 385 -2.11 -17.28 13.09
C PRO A 385 -2.55 -17.61 14.51
N ALA A 386 -3.63 -16.99 15.03
CA ALA A 386 -4.28 -17.42 16.26
C ALA A 386 -5.03 -18.76 16.11
N TYR A 387 -5.28 -19.19 14.86
CA TYR A 387 -6.03 -20.40 14.51
C TYR A 387 -5.22 -21.32 13.59
N GLY A 388 -5.84 -22.44 13.21
CA GLY A 388 -5.37 -23.31 12.13
C GLY A 388 -5.76 -22.84 10.73
N LEU A 389 -5.37 -23.61 9.72
CA LEU A 389 -5.74 -23.41 8.32
C LEU A 389 -5.47 -24.67 7.48
N ASP A 390 -5.97 -24.75 6.25
CA ASP A 390 -5.62 -25.83 5.32
C ASP A 390 -4.37 -25.50 4.47
N CYS A 391 -4.01 -26.40 3.56
CA CYS A 391 -2.82 -26.30 2.73
C CYS A 391 -2.80 -25.04 1.85
N SER A 392 -3.91 -24.75 1.17
CA SER A 392 -4.09 -23.59 0.32
C SER A 392 -4.38 -22.33 1.15
N GLY A 393 -4.98 -22.47 2.33
CA GLY A 393 -5.14 -21.38 3.29
C GLY A 393 -3.80 -20.84 3.80
N LEU A 394 -2.83 -21.72 4.09
CA LEU A 394 -1.46 -21.33 4.44
C LEU A 394 -0.82 -20.49 3.32
N VAL A 395 -0.91 -20.98 2.08
CA VAL A 395 -0.38 -20.30 0.91
C VAL A 395 -1.07 -18.96 0.68
N THR A 396 -2.39 -18.88 0.86
CA THR A 396 -3.17 -17.65 0.71
C THR A 396 -2.69 -16.55 1.65
N GLN A 397 -2.60 -16.85 2.95
CA GLN A 397 -2.16 -15.88 3.95
C GLN A 397 -0.67 -15.54 3.82
N ALA A 398 0.16 -16.51 3.45
CA ALA A 398 1.56 -16.28 3.10
C ALA A 398 1.71 -15.29 1.93
N MET A 399 0.97 -15.52 0.84
CA MET A 399 1.00 -14.65 -0.34
C MET A 399 0.53 -13.22 0.00
N TYR A 400 -0.51 -13.07 0.81
CA TYR A 400 -0.98 -11.75 1.25
C TYR A 400 0.11 -10.94 1.98
N ALA A 401 0.84 -11.55 2.92
CA ALA A 401 1.94 -10.86 3.62
C ALA A 401 3.11 -10.46 2.69
N SER A 402 3.29 -11.18 1.58
CA SER A 402 4.25 -10.85 0.53
C SER A 402 3.75 -9.86 -0.53
N GLY A 403 2.53 -9.31 -0.36
CA GLY A 403 1.94 -8.37 -1.30
C GLY A 403 1.38 -9.02 -2.56
N VAL A 404 1.04 -10.31 -2.55
CA VAL A 404 0.41 -11.01 -3.67
C VAL A 404 -0.97 -11.50 -3.28
N SER A 405 -1.97 -11.27 -4.14
CA SER A 405 -3.33 -11.77 -3.96
C SER A 405 -3.60 -12.95 -4.92
N PRO A 406 -3.85 -14.18 -4.44
CA PRO A 406 -4.10 -15.37 -5.28
C PRO A 406 -5.54 -15.46 -5.82
N LEU A 407 -6.26 -14.34 -5.97
CA LEU A 407 -7.67 -14.33 -6.37
C LEU A 407 -7.91 -15.10 -7.67
N PRO A 408 -8.91 -16.01 -7.74
CA PRO A 408 -10.11 -16.04 -6.88
C PRO A 408 -9.95 -16.75 -5.53
N VAL A 409 -8.80 -17.36 -5.21
CA VAL A 409 -8.61 -17.96 -3.89
C VAL A 409 -8.46 -16.85 -2.85
N SER A 410 -9.36 -16.83 -1.86
CA SER A 410 -9.42 -15.80 -0.82
C SER A 410 -9.91 -16.36 0.51
N ALA A 411 -9.69 -15.62 1.61
CA ALA A 411 -10.09 -16.06 2.95
C ALA A 411 -11.60 -16.38 3.07
N ILE A 412 -12.43 -15.58 2.40
CA ILE A 412 -13.90 -15.72 2.40
C ILE A 412 -14.35 -16.84 1.47
N GLN A 413 -13.75 -16.91 0.27
CA GLN A 413 -14.02 -17.94 -0.72
C GLN A 413 -13.67 -19.35 -0.22
N HIS A 414 -12.55 -19.49 0.51
CA HIS A 414 -12.05 -20.76 1.07
C HIS A 414 -13.07 -21.54 1.91
N ALA A 415 -13.87 -20.81 2.67
CA ALA A 415 -14.83 -21.37 3.62
C ALA A 415 -16.22 -21.61 3.01
N GLN A 416 -16.47 -21.18 1.77
CA GLN A 416 -17.73 -21.46 1.09
C GLN A 416 -17.74 -22.91 0.54
N PRO A 417 -18.91 -23.55 0.40
CA PRO A 417 -19.00 -24.94 -0.03
C PRO A 417 -18.35 -25.20 -1.40
N GLY A 418 -17.53 -26.23 -1.51
CA GLY A 418 -16.85 -26.65 -2.75
C GLY A 418 -15.45 -26.08 -2.97
N HIS A 419 -14.93 -25.28 -2.04
CA HIS A 419 -13.60 -24.65 -2.12
C HIS A 419 -12.53 -25.30 -1.22
N GLU A 420 -12.81 -26.49 -0.67
CA GLU A 420 -11.91 -27.27 0.19
C GLU A 420 -10.64 -27.72 -0.55
N TRP A 421 -10.66 -27.61 -1.88
CA TRP A 421 -9.59 -28.03 -2.80
C TRP A 421 -9.00 -26.87 -3.60
N ASN A 422 -8.96 -25.67 -3.02
CA ASN A 422 -8.35 -24.47 -3.64
C ASN A 422 -6.88 -24.66 -4.10
N SER A 423 -6.17 -25.68 -3.62
CA SER A 423 -4.89 -26.13 -4.19
C SER A 423 -4.98 -26.50 -5.68
N ARG A 424 -6.15 -26.94 -6.16
CA ARG A 424 -6.46 -27.18 -7.59
C ARG A 424 -6.54 -25.89 -8.39
N ASP A 425 -7.22 -24.88 -7.85
CA ASP A 425 -7.37 -23.56 -8.48
C ASP A 425 -6.01 -22.84 -8.54
N MET A 426 -5.22 -22.93 -7.47
CA MET A 426 -3.83 -22.46 -7.44
C MET A 426 -2.94 -23.19 -8.46
N TRP A 427 -3.11 -24.51 -8.65
CA TRP A 427 -2.35 -25.26 -9.67
C TRP A 427 -2.74 -24.88 -11.10
N ALA A 428 -4.03 -24.60 -11.34
CA ALA A 428 -4.56 -24.19 -12.64
C ALA A 428 -4.29 -22.71 -12.98
N ASP A 429 -3.82 -21.91 -12.02
CA ASP A 429 -3.55 -20.49 -12.23
C ASP A 429 -2.31 -20.25 -13.09
N TRP A 430 -2.55 -19.98 -14.37
CA TRP A 430 -1.53 -19.64 -15.37
C TRP A 430 -0.65 -18.43 -14.98
N ARG A 431 -1.09 -17.57 -14.04
CA ARG A 431 -0.33 -16.42 -13.53
C ARG A 431 0.77 -16.81 -12.54
N MET A 432 0.85 -18.08 -12.16
CA MET A 432 1.96 -18.69 -11.43
C MET A 432 2.61 -19.77 -12.32
N PRO A 433 3.55 -19.40 -13.22
CA PRO A 433 4.07 -20.33 -14.21
C PRO A 433 4.73 -21.55 -13.56
N HIS A 434 4.41 -22.74 -14.09
CA HIS A 434 5.02 -23.98 -13.66
C HIS A 434 6.51 -24.01 -14.02
N VAL A 435 7.33 -24.61 -13.16
CA VAL A 435 8.77 -24.75 -13.34
C VAL A 435 9.19 -26.22 -13.30
N SER A 436 10.32 -26.54 -13.93
CA SER A 436 10.85 -27.90 -13.87
C SER A 436 11.28 -28.25 -12.45
N SER A 437 11.26 -29.54 -12.11
CA SER A 437 11.79 -30.00 -10.82
C SER A 437 13.27 -29.62 -10.63
N ALA A 438 14.07 -29.55 -11.70
CA ALA A 438 15.48 -29.17 -11.58
C ALA A 438 15.67 -27.68 -11.20
N ASP A 439 14.72 -26.82 -11.57
CA ASP A 439 14.79 -25.36 -11.39
C ASP A 439 14.05 -24.87 -10.13
N ARG A 440 13.61 -25.79 -9.26
CA ARG A 440 12.84 -25.47 -8.05
C ARG A 440 13.66 -24.66 -7.04
N GLN A 441 13.07 -23.60 -6.49
CA GLN A 441 13.72 -22.65 -5.58
C GLN A 441 12.91 -22.45 -4.31
N ARG A 442 13.58 -21.96 -3.26
CA ARG A 442 12.94 -21.40 -2.07
C ARG A 442 11.90 -20.34 -2.46
N GLY A 443 10.73 -20.38 -1.84
CA GLY A 443 9.60 -19.50 -2.15
C GLY A 443 8.78 -19.90 -3.36
N TYR A 444 9.06 -21.05 -4.00
CA TYR A 444 8.13 -21.64 -4.96
C TYR A 444 7.10 -22.51 -4.25
N LEU A 445 5.93 -22.63 -4.84
CA LEU A 445 4.90 -23.57 -4.40
C LEU A 445 5.23 -24.96 -4.94
N VAL A 446 5.03 -25.99 -4.11
CA VAL A 446 5.10 -27.41 -4.50
C VAL A 446 3.71 -28.02 -4.37
N PHE A 447 3.26 -28.71 -5.41
CA PHE A 447 1.93 -29.30 -5.48
C PHE A 447 2.00 -30.82 -5.53
N PHE A 448 0.99 -31.46 -4.96
CA PHE A 448 0.86 -32.92 -4.93
C PHE A 448 -0.47 -33.38 -5.49
N THR A 449 -0.46 -34.57 -6.07
CA THR A 449 -1.65 -35.33 -6.43
C THR A 449 -1.89 -36.47 -5.46
N ASP A 450 -3.16 -36.79 -5.22
CA ASP A 450 -3.56 -38.05 -4.59
C ASP A 450 -3.00 -39.23 -5.40
N PRO A 451 -2.25 -40.16 -4.78
CA PRO A 451 -1.67 -41.31 -5.49
C PRO A 451 -2.67 -42.21 -6.21
N SER A 452 -3.94 -42.22 -5.79
CA SER A 452 -4.97 -43.11 -6.34
C SER A 452 -5.72 -42.51 -7.52
N THR A 453 -6.04 -41.21 -7.49
CA THR A 453 -6.79 -40.54 -8.57
C THR A 453 -5.93 -39.70 -9.51
N GLY A 454 -4.72 -39.31 -9.12
CA GLY A 454 -3.89 -38.36 -9.87
C GLY A 454 -4.41 -36.92 -9.86
N ILE A 455 -5.39 -36.60 -9.00
CA ILE A 455 -5.98 -35.26 -8.88
C ILE A 455 -5.21 -34.44 -7.84
N ILE A 456 -4.98 -33.15 -8.11
CA ILE A 456 -4.33 -32.23 -7.17
C ILE A 456 -5.12 -32.17 -5.86
N TRP A 457 -4.42 -32.28 -4.74
CA TRP A 457 -5.04 -32.34 -3.41
C TRP A 457 -4.29 -31.58 -2.31
N HIS A 458 -3.03 -31.18 -2.54
CA HIS A 458 -2.20 -30.55 -1.52
C HIS A 458 -1.19 -29.57 -2.13
N VAL A 459 -0.82 -28.55 -1.37
CA VAL A 459 0.18 -27.53 -1.72
C VAL A 459 1.02 -27.14 -0.49
N GLY A 460 2.29 -26.82 -0.71
CA GLY A 460 3.20 -26.28 0.31
C GLY A 460 4.17 -25.25 -0.28
N ILE A 461 4.92 -24.57 0.58
CA ILE A 461 5.89 -23.53 0.20
C ILE A 461 7.31 -24.07 0.41
N LEU A 462 8.12 -24.13 -0.64
CA LEU A 462 9.51 -24.58 -0.56
C LEU A 462 10.36 -23.65 0.33
N LEU A 463 11.07 -24.26 1.28
CA LEU A 463 12.10 -23.59 2.10
C LEU A 463 13.49 -23.81 1.51
N ASP A 464 13.71 -24.97 0.88
CA ASP A 464 14.87 -25.30 0.06
C ASP A 464 14.45 -26.28 -1.06
N ALA A 465 15.40 -26.96 -1.71
CA ALA A 465 15.08 -27.89 -2.79
C ALA A 465 14.29 -29.14 -2.34
N ASN A 466 14.34 -29.54 -1.09
CA ASN A 466 13.76 -30.80 -0.59
C ASN A 466 12.89 -30.62 0.66
N THR A 467 12.86 -29.44 1.28
CA THR A 467 11.96 -29.14 2.41
C THR A 467 10.95 -28.05 2.07
N MET A 468 9.77 -28.15 2.69
CA MET A 468 8.69 -27.18 2.58
C MET A 468 8.08 -26.90 3.96
N ILE A 469 7.40 -25.76 4.08
CA ILE A 469 6.36 -25.59 5.10
C ILE A 469 4.99 -25.87 4.46
N ASP A 470 4.19 -26.67 5.13
CA ASP A 470 2.85 -27.05 4.68
C ASP A 470 1.86 -27.19 5.86
N SER A 471 0.57 -26.99 5.59
CA SER A 471 -0.50 -27.38 6.50
C SER A 471 -1.07 -28.72 6.07
N TRP A 472 -0.96 -29.73 6.91
CA TRP A 472 -1.37 -31.10 6.61
C TRP A 472 -2.11 -31.71 7.81
N PRO A 473 -3.10 -32.61 7.61
CA PRO A 473 -3.79 -33.32 8.68
C PRO A 473 -2.91 -33.66 9.88
N GLY A 474 -3.27 -33.05 11.02
CA GLY A 474 -2.44 -32.99 12.22
C GLY A 474 -2.00 -31.56 12.55
N VAL A 475 -1.06 -30.99 11.80
CA VAL A 475 -0.37 -29.74 12.17
C VAL A 475 0.28 -29.03 10.98
N VAL A 476 0.38 -27.70 11.07
CA VAL A 476 1.27 -26.89 10.22
C VAL A 476 2.72 -27.11 10.65
N GLY A 477 3.57 -27.52 9.72
CA GLY A 477 4.94 -27.92 10.03
C GLY A 477 5.91 -27.80 8.87
N VAL A 478 7.19 -28.00 9.18
CA VAL A 478 8.24 -28.13 8.16
C VAL A 478 8.44 -29.61 7.91
N SER A 479 8.36 -30.02 6.64
CA SER A 479 8.49 -31.42 6.24
C SER A 479 9.33 -31.57 4.97
N SER A 480 9.85 -32.77 4.73
CA SER A 480 10.43 -33.12 3.43
C SER A 480 9.33 -33.20 2.39
N ILE A 481 9.58 -32.72 1.16
CA ILE A 481 8.63 -32.89 0.03
C ILE A 481 8.40 -34.37 -0.31
N TYR A 482 9.22 -35.29 0.23
CA TYR A 482 9.06 -36.73 0.09
C TYR A 482 8.34 -37.40 1.29
N ALA A 483 7.80 -36.63 2.25
CA ALA A 483 7.18 -37.13 3.48
C ALA A 483 5.74 -37.68 3.29
N GLY A 484 5.47 -38.38 2.18
CA GLY A 484 4.21 -39.12 1.98
C GLY A 484 2.97 -38.25 1.71
N LYS A 485 3.13 -37.05 1.16
CA LYS A 485 2.04 -36.08 0.89
C LYS A 485 1.28 -36.31 -0.42
N GLY A 486 1.44 -37.49 -1.02
CA GLY A 486 1.02 -37.81 -2.39
C GLY A 486 2.17 -37.79 -3.40
N ASN A 487 1.87 -37.90 -4.69
CA ASN A 487 2.85 -37.79 -5.77
C ASN A 487 3.14 -36.32 -6.06
N ILE A 488 4.41 -35.90 -6.18
CA ILE A 488 4.76 -34.53 -6.59
C ILE A 488 4.22 -34.28 -8.01
N ALA A 489 3.29 -33.34 -8.14
CA ALA A 489 2.70 -32.93 -9.41
C ALA A 489 3.64 -31.98 -10.18
N GLY A 490 4.28 -31.08 -9.43
CA GLY A 490 5.20 -30.08 -9.96
C GLY A 490 5.33 -28.89 -9.02
N PHE A 491 5.84 -27.79 -9.57
CA PHE A 491 6.20 -26.59 -8.84
C PHE A 491 5.73 -25.35 -9.60
N ALA A 492 5.32 -24.30 -8.91
CA ALA A 492 4.93 -23.02 -9.51
C ALA A 492 5.62 -21.84 -8.83
N ARG A 493 5.99 -20.82 -9.60
CA ARG A 493 6.61 -19.60 -9.05
C ARG A 493 5.60 -18.47 -8.90
N VAL A 494 5.54 -17.90 -7.70
CA VAL A 494 4.76 -16.68 -7.39
C VAL A 494 5.52 -15.43 -7.86
N PHE A 495 6.85 -15.45 -7.78
CA PHE A 495 7.74 -14.36 -8.14
C PHE A 495 8.60 -14.76 -9.34
N ALA A 496 8.67 -13.88 -10.35
CA ALA A 496 9.33 -14.13 -11.63
C ALA A 496 10.80 -14.55 -11.51
#